data_AF-A0A4R0S3S3-F1
#
_entry.id   AF-A0A4R0S3S3-F1
#
_cell.length_a   1.000
_cell.length_b   1.000
_cell.length_c   1.000
_cell.angle_alpha   90.00
_cell.angle_beta   90.00
_cell.angle_gamma   90.00
#
_symmetry.space_group_name_H-M   'P 1'
#
loop_
_entity.id
_entity.type
_entity.pdbx_description
1 polymer ?
#
loop_
_entity_poly.entity_id
_entity_poly.type
_entity_poly.pdbx_seq_one_letter_code
_entity_poly.pdbx_strand_id
1 'polypeptide(L)'
;MRLSACFLIAAFSTTVFSAPIPSNTLAVPEPVTQEPRDLSGILGGQNTGPIQLPKSPCEAVIHAVSTSSMSDYPALTGFYNLLYLWLEPLSTTIPAIMIWTVPGAAWFHHQLIPDSSPAPLNASMDPRSLMGIWQLGNCYLLLGMLEGLGLRAIRDALPNNAVAQERLAGTILTAMAIADVTHIAASWFALPPALQYTPADWNATTHGNITLVIFLFATRLAWFAGIGRKRYWYGQQVVQSKSKKTK
;
A
#
# COMPACT_ATOMS: atom_id res chain seq x y z
N MET A 1 6.37 35.98 1.21
CA MET A 1 6.50 34.76 0.40
C MET A 1 5.72 33.62 1.06
N ARG A 2 4.43 33.41 0.72
CA ARG A 2 3.60 32.32 1.29
C ARG A 2 2.67 31.66 0.24
N LEU A 3 3.03 31.69 -1.05
CA LEU A 3 2.21 31.09 -2.13
C LEU A 3 2.85 29.87 -2.81
N SER A 4 4.03 29.41 -2.39
CA SER A 4 4.80 28.43 -3.19
C SER A 4 4.45 26.96 -2.94
N ALA A 5 3.82 26.62 -1.81
CA ALA A 5 3.54 25.22 -1.45
C ALA A 5 2.31 24.64 -2.19
N CYS A 6 1.26 25.45 -2.43
CA CYS A 6 0.07 25.00 -3.15
C CYS A 6 0.34 24.70 -4.64
N PHE A 7 1.30 25.38 -5.27
CA PHE A 7 1.65 25.17 -6.67
C PHE A 7 2.44 23.87 -6.92
N LEU A 8 3.25 23.44 -5.95
CA LEU A 8 4.01 22.19 -6.03
C LEU A 8 3.11 20.95 -5.91
N ILE A 9 2.05 21.03 -5.09
CA ILE A 9 1.05 19.96 -4.95
C ILE A 9 0.21 19.81 -6.24
N ALA A 10 -0.14 20.93 -6.89
CA ALA A 10 -0.88 20.89 -8.16
C ALA A 10 -0.04 20.35 -9.33
N ALA A 11 1.25 20.69 -9.41
CA ALA A 11 2.13 20.29 -10.51
C ALA A 11 2.48 18.79 -10.51
N PHE A 12 2.59 18.17 -9.33
CA PHE A 12 2.87 16.73 -9.22
C PHE A 12 1.64 15.86 -9.50
N SER A 13 0.44 16.39 -9.24
CA SER A 13 -0.82 15.70 -9.54
C SER A 13 -1.09 15.60 -11.04
N THR A 14 -0.58 16.53 -11.86
CA THR A 14 -0.78 16.50 -13.32
C THR A 14 0.16 15.55 -14.07
N THR A 15 1.35 15.25 -13.56
CA THR A 15 2.33 14.39 -14.25
C THR A 15 2.11 12.90 -14.00
N VAL A 16 1.50 12.51 -12.88
CA VAL A 16 1.19 11.09 -12.58
C VAL A 16 -0.12 10.64 -13.23
N PHE A 17 -1.07 11.55 -13.49
CA PHE A 17 -2.36 11.23 -14.12
C PHE A 17 -2.34 11.14 -15.65
N SER A 18 -1.20 11.33 -16.30
CA SER A 18 -1.11 11.36 -17.77
C SER A 18 -0.69 10.03 -18.41
N ALA A 19 -0.78 8.90 -17.69
CA ALA A 19 -0.70 7.60 -18.33
C ALA A 19 -1.97 7.37 -19.18
N PRO A 20 -1.87 7.24 -20.52
CA PRO A 20 -3.04 7.09 -21.37
C PRO A 20 -3.77 5.79 -21.02
N ILE A 21 -5.03 5.91 -20.60
CA ILE A 21 -5.97 4.79 -20.54
C ILE A 21 -6.29 4.43 -21.99
N PRO A 22 -5.96 3.23 -22.50
CA PRO A 22 -6.38 2.84 -23.83
C PRO A 22 -7.92 2.74 -23.86
N SER A 23 -8.54 3.67 -24.58
CA SER A 23 -9.98 3.69 -24.86
C SER A 23 -10.34 2.54 -25.80
N ASN A 24 -10.46 1.33 -25.26
CA ASN A 24 -11.17 0.26 -25.94
C ASN A 24 -12.62 0.27 -25.46
N THR A 25 -13.48 0.79 -26.32
CA THR A 25 -14.93 0.66 -26.35
C THR A 25 -15.37 -0.70 -25.81
N LEU A 26 -16.03 -0.69 -24.64
CA LEU A 26 -16.79 -1.84 -24.15
C LEU A 26 -18.02 -2.01 -25.03
N ALA A 27 -17.88 -2.76 -26.14
CA ALA A 27 -19.02 -3.33 -26.81
C ALA A 27 -19.57 -4.45 -25.91
N VAL A 28 -20.75 -4.22 -25.35
CA VAL A 28 -21.54 -5.24 -24.66
C VAL A 28 -21.99 -6.24 -25.73
N PRO A 29 -21.61 -7.54 -25.67
CA PRO A 29 -22.18 -8.52 -26.58
C PRO A 29 -23.61 -8.86 -26.12
N GLU A 30 -24.54 -8.90 -27.08
CA GLU A 30 -25.90 -9.39 -26.85
C GLU A 30 -25.95 -10.82 -26.29
N PRO A 31 -27.01 -11.17 -25.52
CA PRO A 31 -27.16 -12.50 -24.97
C PRO A 31 -27.45 -13.52 -26.08
N VAL A 32 -26.48 -14.39 -26.36
CA VAL A 32 -26.66 -15.56 -27.21
C VAL A 32 -27.47 -16.62 -26.47
N THR A 33 -28.68 -16.89 -26.94
CA THR A 33 -29.48 -18.05 -26.59
C THR A 33 -28.73 -19.32 -26.99
N GLN A 34 -28.24 -20.09 -26.01
CA GLN A 34 -27.61 -21.39 -26.26
C GLN A 34 -28.68 -22.49 -26.30
N GLU A 35 -28.84 -23.12 -27.46
CA GLU A 35 -29.43 -24.44 -27.58
C GLU A 35 -28.52 -25.51 -26.96
N PRO A 36 -29.08 -26.62 -26.44
CA PRO A 36 -28.31 -27.71 -25.84
C PRO A 36 -27.53 -28.48 -26.90
N ARG A 37 -26.20 -28.36 -26.88
CA ARG A 37 -25.31 -29.14 -27.77
C ARG A 37 -25.04 -30.53 -27.19
N ASP A 38 -25.30 -31.52 -28.04
CA ASP A 38 -25.02 -32.95 -27.90
C ASP A 38 -23.54 -33.21 -27.54
N LEU A 39 -23.32 -33.97 -26.47
CA LEU A 39 -22.02 -34.22 -25.81
C LEU A 39 -21.33 -35.51 -26.26
N SER A 40 -21.77 -36.12 -27.36
CA SER A 40 -21.29 -37.43 -27.81
C SER A 40 -19.93 -37.44 -28.56
N GLY A 41 -19.24 -36.31 -28.71
CA GLY A 41 -18.09 -36.19 -29.62
C GLY A 41 -16.69 -35.88 -29.05
N ILE A 42 -16.51 -35.65 -27.74
CA ILE A 42 -15.20 -35.20 -27.19
C ILE A 42 -14.53 -36.31 -26.38
N LEU A 43 -14.08 -37.36 -27.07
CA LEU A 43 -13.03 -38.25 -26.59
C LEU A 43 -11.99 -38.40 -27.70
N GLY A 44 -11.06 -37.44 -27.74
CA GLY A 44 -9.95 -37.45 -28.68
C GLY A 44 -8.72 -36.76 -28.09
N GLY A 45 -7.82 -37.56 -27.52
CA GLY A 45 -6.40 -37.23 -27.43
C GLY A 45 -5.95 -36.35 -26.26
N GLN A 46 -5.94 -36.91 -25.03
CA GLN A 46 -4.94 -36.52 -24.04
C GLN A 46 -4.01 -37.69 -23.74
N ASN A 47 -2.73 -37.35 -23.73
CA ASN A 47 -1.58 -38.22 -23.52
C ASN A 47 -1.62 -38.78 -22.09
N THR A 48 -2.07 -40.03 -21.93
CA THR A 48 -2.19 -40.69 -20.62
C THR A 48 -0.84 -41.21 -20.17
N GLY A 49 -0.06 -40.36 -19.50
CA GLY A 49 0.80 -40.85 -18.43
C GLY A 49 -0.09 -41.40 -17.29
N PRO A 50 0.35 -42.41 -16.52
CA PRO A 50 -0.49 -42.99 -15.49
C PRO A 50 -0.89 -41.94 -14.46
N ILE A 51 -2.18 -41.59 -14.44
CA ILE A 51 -2.81 -40.81 -13.38
C ILE A 51 -2.75 -41.68 -12.13
N GLN A 52 -1.77 -41.43 -11.26
CA GLN A 52 -1.77 -42.03 -9.93
C GLN A 52 -2.88 -41.35 -9.12
N LEU A 53 -4.00 -42.06 -8.94
CA LEU A 53 -4.98 -41.70 -7.93
C LEU A 53 -4.31 -41.74 -6.55
N PRO A 54 -4.56 -40.75 -5.67
CA PRO A 54 -4.07 -40.79 -4.30
C PRO A 54 -4.61 -42.05 -3.61
N LYS A 55 -3.72 -42.81 -2.94
CA LYS A 55 -4.03 -44.16 -2.45
C LYS A 55 -4.90 -44.15 -1.20
N SER A 56 -5.14 -42.98 -0.61
CA SER A 56 -6.08 -42.82 0.49
C SER A 56 -6.65 -41.39 0.58
N PRO A 57 -7.84 -41.22 1.18
CA PRO A 57 -8.38 -39.90 1.52
C PRO A 57 -7.43 -39.09 2.41
N CYS A 58 -6.62 -39.75 3.25
CA CYS A 58 -5.59 -39.10 4.06
C CYS A 58 -4.45 -38.51 3.21
N GLU A 59 -4.01 -39.19 2.15
CA GLU A 59 -2.99 -38.63 1.23
C GLU A 59 -3.54 -37.44 0.42
N ALA A 60 -4.81 -37.48 0.03
CA ALA A 60 -5.47 -36.35 -0.63
C ALA A 60 -5.59 -35.14 0.32
N VAL A 61 -5.91 -35.38 1.60
CA VAL A 61 -5.93 -34.34 2.64
C VAL A 61 -4.52 -33.84 2.94
N ILE A 62 -3.50 -34.69 2.98
CA ILE A 62 -2.10 -34.25 3.19
C ILE A 62 -1.60 -33.43 1.98
N HIS A 63 -1.96 -33.78 0.73
CA HIS A 63 -1.64 -32.96 -0.44
C HIS A 63 -2.40 -31.63 -0.48
N ALA A 64 -3.66 -31.61 -0.05
CA ALA A 64 -4.46 -30.38 0.08
C ALA A 64 -3.98 -29.50 1.25
N VAL A 65 -3.51 -30.09 2.35
CA VAL A 65 -2.97 -29.39 3.52
C VAL A 65 -1.55 -28.88 3.26
N SER A 66 -0.73 -29.62 2.50
CA SER A 66 0.64 -29.23 2.13
C SER A 66 0.68 -28.11 1.08
N THR A 67 -0.43 -27.86 0.37
CA THR A 67 -0.60 -26.73 -0.57
C THR A 67 -1.29 -25.52 0.05
N SER A 68 -1.49 -25.51 1.37
CA SER A 68 -1.73 -24.25 2.11
C SER A 68 -0.40 -23.53 2.34
N SER A 69 0.30 -23.19 1.25
CA SER A 69 1.36 -22.19 1.33
C SER A 69 0.74 -20.93 1.91
N MET A 70 1.46 -20.23 2.78
CA MET A 70 1.09 -18.88 3.21
C MET A 70 0.60 -18.14 1.97
N SER A 71 -0.68 -17.73 1.96
CA SER A 71 -1.34 -17.13 0.79
C SER A 71 -0.36 -16.28 0.00
N ASP A 72 0.09 -16.78 -1.16
CA ASP A 72 1.12 -16.10 -1.91
C ASP A 72 0.61 -14.69 -2.21
N TYR A 73 1.37 -13.67 -1.82
CA TYR A 73 1.11 -12.29 -2.22
C TYR A 73 2.20 -11.83 -3.20
N PRO A 74 2.11 -12.23 -4.49
CA PRO A 74 3.12 -11.90 -5.49
C PRO A 74 3.51 -10.42 -5.57
N ALA A 75 2.58 -9.50 -5.28
CA ALA A 75 2.84 -8.06 -5.33
C ALA A 75 3.67 -7.54 -4.13
N LEU A 76 3.51 -8.13 -2.94
CA LEU A 76 4.25 -7.77 -1.73
C LEU A 76 4.83 -9.01 -1.07
N THR A 77 6.05 -9.35 -1.46
CA THR A 77 6.79 -10.50 -0.94
C THR A 77 7.88 -10.09 0.05
N GLY A 78 8.25 -11.02 0.94
CA GLY A 78 9.41 -10.88 1.84
C GLY A 78 9.38 -9.62 2.70
N PHE A 79 10.42 -8.80 2.58
CA PHE A 79 10.60 -7.56 3.37
C PHE A 79 9.41 -6.58 3.22
N TYR A 80 8.93 -6.38 1.99
CA TYR A 80 7.80 -5.46 1.74
C TYR A 80 6.51 -5.96 2.37
N ASN A 81 6.33 -7.28 2.47
CA ASN A 81 5.18 -7.86 3.15
C ASN A 81 5.18 -7.49 4.64
N LEU A 82 6.31 -7.72 5.32
CA LEU A 82 6.46 -7.37 6.73
C LEU A 82 6.26 -5.87 6.95
N LEU A 83 6.88 -5.04 6.12
CA LEU A 83 6.83 -3.59 6.27
C LEU A 83 5.40 -3.06 6.08
N TYR A 84 4.78 -3.31 4.93
CA TYR A 84 3.51 -2.65 4.56
C TYR A 84 2.25 -3.34 5.09
N LEU A 85 2.28 -4.64 5.40
CA LEU A 85 1.11 -5.28 6.00
C LEU A 85 1.10 -5.15 7.53
N TRP A 86 2.27 -5.00 8.17
CA TRP A 86 2.37 -5.04 9.62
C TRP A 86 2.98 -3.77 10.21
N LEU A 87 4.25 -3.51 9.91
CA LEU A 87 4.97 -2.44 10.62
C LEU A 87 4.38 -1.06 10.37
N GLU A 88 4.05 -0.74 9.13
CA GLU A 88 3.52 0.56 8.75
C GLU A 88 2.07 0.80 9.22
N PRO A 89 1.11 -0.14 9.02
CA PRO A 89 -0.22 0.00 9.59
C PRO A 89 -0.22 0.13 11.12
N LEU A 90 0.68 -0.58 11.80
CA LEU A 90 0.83 -0.47 13.25
C LEU A 90 1.44 0.88 13.65
N SER A 91 2.48 1.34 12.96
CA SER A 91 3.15 2.61 13.28
C SER A 91 2.25 3.82 13.05
N THR A 92 1.29 3.71 12.12
CA THR A 92 0.26 4.74 11.89
C THR A 92 -0.93 4.61 12.83
N THR A 93 -1.36 3.40 13.20
CA THR A 93 -2.51 3.20 14.11
C THR A 93 -2.19 3.46 15.58
N ILE A 94 -0.97 3.12 16.05
CA ILE A 94 -0.59 3.29 17.46
C ILE A 94 -0.69 4.76 17.93
N PRO A 95 -0.18 5.76 17.18
CA PRO A 95 -0.37 7.18 17.51
C PRO A 95 -1.84 7.58 17.69
N ALA A 96 -2.75 7.06 16.87
CA ALA A 96 -4.18 7.34 17.00
C ALA A 96 -4.73 6.87 18.36
N ILE A 97 -4.37 5.63 18.74
CA ILE A 97 -4.75 5.08 20.04
C ILE A 97 -4.14 5.91 21.18
N MET A 98 -2.86 6.27 21.08
CA MET A 98 -2.16 7.09 22.07
C MET A 98 -2.80 8.48 22.25
N ILE A 99 -3.25 9.10 21.17
CA ILE A 99 -3.92 10.41 21.19
C ILE A 99 -5.26 10.34 21.94
N TRP A 100 -6.06 9.29 21.69
CA TRP A 100 -7.40 9.16 22.28
C TRP A 100 -7.39 8.59 23.69
N THR A 101 -6.36 7.83 24.06
CA THR A 101 -6.28 7.13 25.33
C THR A 101 -5.14 7.68 26.18
N VAL A 102 -4.05 6.93 26.29
CA VAL A 102 -2.88 7.25 27.11
C VAL A 102 -1.67 7.23 26.19
N PRO A 103 -0.78 8.24 26.24
CA PRO A 103 -0.73 9.37 27.19
C PRO A 103 -1.68 10.55 26.88
N GLY A 104 -2.45 10.50 25.78
CA GLY A 104 -3.51 11.45 25.47
C GLY A 104 -3.09 12.60 24.56
N ALA A 105 -4.09 13.40 24.16
CA ALA A 105 -3.94 14.47 23.16
C ALA A 105 -2.97 15.59 23.59
N ALA A 106 -2.98 15.99 24.87
CA ALA A 106 -2.09 17.05 25.39
C ALA A 106 -0.62 16.64 25.33
N TRP A 107 -0.34 15.39 25.72
CA TRP A 107 0.99 14.83 25.58
C TRP A 107 1.41 14.77 24.11
N PHE A 108 0.55 14.26 23.23
CA PHE A 108 0.90 14.12 21.82
C PHE A 108 1.14 15.47 21.14
N HIS A 109 0.32 16.47 21.46
CA HIS A 109 0.51 17.84 21.02
C HIS A 109 1.88 18.39 21.43
N HIS A 110 2.28 18.16 22.68
CA HIS A 110 3.60 18.54 23.18
C HIS A 110 4.73 17.87 22.40
N GLN A 111 4.55 16.60 22.02
CA GLN A 111 5.57 15.87 21.26
C GLN A 111 5.70 16.31 19.79
N LEU A 112 4.77 17.10 19.24
CA LEU A 112 4.86 17.57 17.84
C LEU A 112 6.10 18.43 17.58
N ILE A 113 6.59 19.13 18.60
CA ILE A 113 7.83 19.92 18.55
C ILE A 113 8.72 19.46 19.70
N PRO A 114 10.01 19.17 19.46
CA PRO A 114 10.94 18.84 20.54
C PRO A 114 11.02 19.96 21.58
N ASP A 115 10.79 19.61 22.84
CA ASP A 115 10.93 20.49 24.00
C ASP A 115 11.49 19.65 25.16
N SER A 116 12.37 20.26 25.95
CA SER A 116 12.96 19.67 27.15
C SER A 116 12.05 19.78 28.37
N SER A 117 10.99 20.60 28.30
CA SER A 117 10.01 20.71 29.37
C SER A 117 9.16 19.43 29.50
N PRO A 118 8.74 19.04 30.73
CA PRO A 118 7.91 17.86 30.93
C PRO A 118 6.59 17.98 30.18
N ALA A 119 6.22 16.95 29.43
CA ALA A 119 4.95 16.91 28.73
C ALA A 119 3.77 16.98 29.71
N PRO A 120 2.82 17.90 29.53
CA PRO A 120 1.70 18.02 30.44
C PRO A 120 0.72 16.87 30.24
N LEU A 121 0.62 15.98 31.23
CA LEU A 121 -0.28 14.82 31.18
C LEU A 121 -1.75 15.19 31.36
N ASN A 122 -2.05 16.32 32.01
CA ASN A 122 -3.41 16.75 32.36
C ASN A 122 -3.67 18.24 32.07
N ALA A 123 -2.87 18.90 31.23
CA ALA A 123 -3.10 20.32 30.95
C ALA A 123 -4.33 20.49 30.06
N SER A 124 -5.15 21.50 30.40
CA SER A 124 -6.19 22.00 29.51
C SER A 124 -5.56 22.55 28.25
N MET A 125 -5.87 21.96 27.11
CA MET A 125 -5.52 22.51 25.80
C MET A 125 -6.58 23.51 25.35
N ASP A 126 -6.19 24.46 24.50
CA ASP A 126 -7.16 25.26 23.76
C ASP A 126 -8.09 24.33 22.93
N PRO A 127 -9.42 24.57 22.92
CA PRO A 127 -10.38 23.71 22.24
C PRO A 127 -10.08 23.48 20.74
N ARG A 128 -9.46 24.45 20.05
CA ARG A 128 -9.12 24.32 18.63
C ARG A 128 -7.94 23.37 18.44
N SER A 129 -6.92 23.48 19.29
CA SER A 129 -5.79 22.55 19.28
C SER A 129 -6.23 21.13 19.64
N LEU A 130 -7.12 20.99 20.63
CA LEU A 130 -7.67 19.68 20.99
C LEU A 130 -8.40 19.03 19.81
N MET A 131 -9.29 19.80 19.16
CA MET A 131 -10.01 19.34 17.97
C MET A 131 -9.03 18.93 16.85
N GLY A 132 -8.00 19.74 16.57
CA GLY A 132 -6.99 19.44 15.55
C GLY A 132 -6.23 18.14 15.83
N ILE A 133 -5.84 17.90 17.08
CA ILE A 133 -5.11 16.67 17.46
C ILE A 133 -6.03 15.44 17.38
N TRP A 134 -7.30 15.54 17.74
CA TRP A 134 -8.25 14.44 17.57
C TRP A 134 -8.53 14.11 16.11
N GLN A 135 -8.61 15.14 15.25
CA GLN A 135 -8.72 14.94 13.80
C GLN A 135 -7.45 14.27 13.25
N LEU A 136 -6.27 14.69 13.71
CA LEU A 136 -5.01 14.03 13.36
C LEU A 136 -4.99 12.55 13.78
N GLY A 137 -5.49 12.22 14.99
CA GLY A 137 -5.66 10.84 15.42
C GLY A 137 -6.57 10.03 14.50
N ASN A 138 -7.68 10.61 14.03
CA ASN A 138 -8.56 9.96 13.06
C ASN A 138 -7.87 9.72 11.72
N CYS A 139 -7.09 10.70 11.24
CA CYS A 139 -6.31 10.54 10.01
C CYS A 139 -5.29 9.41 10.12
N TYR A 140 -4.59 9.30 11.25
CA TYR A 140 -3.64 8.23 11.52
C TYR A 140 -4.28 6.84 11.51
N LEU A 141 -5.42 6.67 12.18
CA LEU A 141 -6.18 5.41 12.14
C LEU A 141 -6.63 5.08 10.72
N LEU A 142 -7.17 6.07 9.99
CA LEU A 142 -7.66 5.88 8.64
C LEU A 142 -6.54 5.42 7.69
N LEU A 143 -5.36 6.03 7.77
CA LEU A 143 -4.20 5.63 6.96
C LEU A 143 -3.78 4.18 7.29
N GLY A 144 -3.66 3.85 8.57
CA GLY A 144 -3.32 2.49 8.99
C GLY A 144 -4.35 1.44 8.54
N MET A 145 -5.64 1.78 8.56
CA MET A 145 -6.69 0.91 8.04
C MET A 145 -6.65 0.79 6.51
N LEU A 146 -6.42 1.88 5.77
CA LEU A 146 -6.37 1.85 4.31
C LEU A 146 -5.21 0.99 3.81
N GLU A 147 -4.03 1.11 4.41
CA GLU A 147 -2.89 0.27 4.05
C GLU A 147 -3.07 -1.17 4.56
N GLY A 148 -3.37 -1.31 5.85
CA GLY A 148 -3.48 -2.62 6.48
C GLY A 148 -4.60 -3.47 5.89
N LEU A 149 -5.82 -2.95 5.84
CA LEU A 149 -6.97 -3.66 5.31
C LEU A 149 -7.00 -3.64 3.78
N GLY A 150 -6.64 -2.52 3.14
CA GLY A 150 -6.66 -2.41 1.67
C GLY A 150 -5.67 -3.35 1.00
N LEU A 151 -4.42 -3.43 1.48
CA LEU A 151 -3.43 -4.35 0.91
C LEU A 151 -3.77 -5.81 1.18
N ARG A 152 -4.36 -6.13 2.34
CA ARG A 152 -4.88 -7.49 2.63
C ARG A 152 -6.07 -7.84 1.74
N ALA A 153 -7.00 -6.91 1.54
CA ALA A 153 -8.13 -7.12 0.65
C ALA A 153 -7.69 -7.37 -0.80
N ILE A 154 -6.67 -6.67 -1.29
CA ILE A 154 -6.10 -6.91 -2.63
C ILE A 154 -5.50 -8.32 -2.73
N ARG A 155 -4.72 -8.74 -1.71
CA ARG A 155 -4.16 -10.09 -1.65
C ARG A 155 -5.27 -11.14 -1.71
N ASP A 156 -6.30 -10.97 -0.89
CA ASP A 156 -7.36 -11.98 -0.69
C ASP A 156 -8.34 -12.02 -1.87
N ALA A 157 -8.62 -10.88 -2.52
CA ALA A 157 -9.57 -10.80 -3.62
C ALA A 157 -8.99 -11.22 -4.98
N LEU A 158 -7.66 -11.18 -5.16
CA LEU A 158 -7.00 -11.39 -6.47
C LEU A 158 -5.87 -12.45 -6.42
N PRO A 159 -6.07 -13.65 -5.84
CA PRO A 159 -4.99 -14.60 -5.58
C PRO A 159 -4.23 -15.06 -6.83
N ASN A 160 -4.88 -15.10 -7.99
CA ASN A 160 -4.31 -15.60 -9.24
C ASN A 160 -4.04 -14.49 -10.28
N ASN A 161 -4.06 -13.22 -9.87
CA ASN A 161 -3.85 -12.10 -10.79
C ASN A 161 -2.78 -11.13 -10.26
N ALA A 162 -1.52 -11.55 -10.36
CA ALA A 162 -0.37 -10.77 -9.90
C ALA A 162 -0.26 -9.38 -10.56
N VAL A 163 -0.69 -9.25 -11.82
CA VAL A 163 -0.69 -7.97 -12.53
C VAL A 163 -1.70 -7.00 -11.91
N ALA A 164 -2.93 -7.45 -11.67
CA ALA A 164 -3.96 -6.62 -11.02
C ALA A 164 -3.60 -6.31 -9.56
N GLN A 165 -3.06 -7.28 -8.82
CA GLN A 165 -2.55 -7.07 -7.47
C GLN A 165 -1.49 -5.96 -7.44
N GLU A 166 -0.48 -6.05 -8.31
CA GLU A 166 0.61 -5.06 -8.33
C GLU A 166 0.09 -3.67 -8.73
N ARG A 167 -0.86 -3.58 -9.65
CA ARG A 167 -1.47 -2.30 -10.04
C ARG A 167 -2.23 -1.65 -8.88
N LEU A 168 -3.07 -2.41 -8.18
CA LEU A 168 -3.86 -1.87 -7.07
C LEU A 168 -2.98 -1.54 -5.86
N ALA A 169 -2.02 -2.42 -5.52
CA ALA A 169 -1.04 -2.15 -4.48
C ALA A 169 -0.20 -0.92 -4.84
N GLY A 170 0.23 -0.80 -6.10
CA GLY A 170 0.97 0.34 -6.59
C GLY A 170 0.19 1.65 -6.51
N THR A 171 -1.13 1.65 -6.72
CA THR A 171 -1.97 2.84 -6.51
C THR A 171 -1.95 3.29 -5.05
N ILE A 172 -2.10 2.35 -4.09
CA ILE A 172 -2.03 2.67 -2.65
C ILE A 172 -0.64 3.21 -2.31
N LEU A 173 0.42 2.51 -2.70
CA LEU A 173 1.80 2.92 -2.42
C LEU A 173 2.16 4.27 -3.08
N THR A 174 1.55 4.60 -4.22
CA THR A 174 1.74 5.92 -4.87
C THR A 174 1.09 7.02 -4.04
N ALA A 175 -0.16 6.83 -3.60
CA ALA A 175 -0.84 7.79 -2.75
C ALA A 175 -0.06 8.03 -1.44
N MET A 176 0.47 6.96 -0.85
CA MET A 176 1.29 7.04 0.36
C MET A 176 2.64 7.71 0.12
N ALA A 177 3.29 7.44 -1.01
CA ALA A 177 4.54 8.12 -1.37
C ALA A 177 4.36 9.65 -1.54
N ILE A 178 3.21 10.08 -2.06
CA ILE A 178 2.87 11.51 -2.13
C ILE A 178 2.66 12.07 -0.72
N ALA A 179 1.90 11.36 0.12
CA ALA A 179 1.65 11.73 1.50
C ALA A 179 2.98 11.89 2.27
N ASP A 180 3.92 10.97 2.12
CA ASP A 180 5.25 11.03 2.76
C ASP A 180 5.97 12.35 2.45
N VAL A 181 6.08 12.72 1.17
CA VAL A 181 6.82 13.93 0.76
C VAL A 181 6.16 15.16 1.36
N THR A 182 4.83 15.24 1.30
CA THR A 182 4.10 16.37 1.88
C THR A 182 4.23 16.42 3.41
N HIS A 183 4.24 15.26 4.08
CA HIS A 183 4.37 15.15 5.53
C HIS A 183 5.77 15.51 6.02
N ILE A 184 6.81 15.02 5.34
CA ILE A 184 8.21 15.37 5.62
C ILE A 184 8.39 16.89 5.46
N ALA A 185 7.94 17.45 4.34
CA ALA A 185 8.08 18.88 4.07
C ALA A 185 7.33 19.72 5.12
N ALA A 186 6.08 19.39 5.42
CA ALA A 186 5.29 20.10 6.42
C ALA A 186 5.94 20.03 7.81
N SER A 187 6.40 18.85 8.21
CA SER A 187 7.07 18.64 9.50
C SER A 187 8.36 19.46 9.60
N TRP A 188 9.18 19.44 8.55
CA TRP A 188 10.42 20.23 8.51
C TRP A 188 10.15 21.73 8.60
N PHE A 189 9.24 22.27 7.80
CA PHE A 189 8.94 23.70 7.79
C PHE A 189 8.28 24.19 9.08
N ALA A 190 7.58 23.31 9.80
CA ALA A 190 6.99 23.62 11.10
C ALA A 190 8.01 23.60 12.25
N LEU A 191 9.14 22.90 12.10
CA LEU A 191 10.18 22.86 13.14
C LEU A 191 10.85 24.25 13.31
N PRO A 192 11.16 24.65 14.55
CA PRO A 192 11.99 25.82 14.82
C PRO A 192 13.32 25.73 14.06
N PRO A 193 13.83 26.83 13.47
CA PRO A 193 15.06 26.81 12.67
C PRO A 193 16.27 26.20 13.40
N ALA A 194 16.36 26.37 14.72
CA ALA A 194 17.42 25.81 15.55
C ALA A 194 17.43 24.27 15.57
N LEU A 195 16.26 23.63 15.38
CA LEU A 195 16.10 22.17 15.44
C LEU A 195 16.11 21.51 14.05
N GLN A 196 15.88 22.25 12.97
CA GLN A 196 15.73 21.69 11.62
C GLN A 196 16.94 20.83 11.15
N TYR A 197 18.13 21.17 11.63
CA TYR A 197 19.39 20.52 11.22
C TYR A 197 20.14 19.88 12.40
N THR A 198 19.48 19.67 13.54
CA THR A 198 20.05 18.95 14.69
C THR A 198 19.27 17.68 15.02
N PRO A 199 19.37 16.62 14.18
CA PRO A 199 18.60 15.39 14.41
C PRO A 199 18.87 14.72 15.76
N ALA A 200 20.00 15.00 16.40
CA ALA A 200 20.32 14.49 17.73
C ALA A 200 19.40 15.05 18.84
N ASP A 201 18.80 16.22 18.61
CA ASP A 201 17.92 16.90 19.56
C ASP A 201 16.43 16.58 19.30
N TRP A 202 16.14 15.73 18.32
CA TRP A 202 14.77 15.36 17.98
C TRP A 202 14.21 14.36 18.98
N ASN A 203 12.94 14.55 19.34
CA ASN A 203 12.20 13.55 20.09
C ASN A 203 11.73 12.40 19.17
N ALA A 204 11.17 11.35 19.78
CA ALA A 204 10.69 10.17 19.05
C ALA A 204 9.62 10.51 18.00
N THR A 205 8.71 11.45 18.29
CA THR A 205 7.65 11.86 17.35
C THR A 205 8.22 12.59 16.14
N THR A 206 9.25 13.44 16.33
CA THR A 206 9.92 14.14 15.23
C THR A 206 10.70 13.17 14.36
N HIS A 207 11.42 12.22 14.96
CA HIS A 207 12.03 11.11 14.21
C HIS A 207 10.98 10.26 13.47
N GLY A 208 9.84 9.98 14.11
CA GLY A 208 8.72 9.29 13.49
C GLY A 208 8.17 10.04 12.28
N ASN A 209 8.07 11.37 12.35
CA ASN A 209 7.53 12.20 11.27
C ASN A 209 8.51 12.43 10.11
N ILE A 210 9.81 12.50 10.38
CA ILE A 210 10.82 12.84 9.37
C ILE A 210 11.67 11.60 9.03
N THR A 211 12.46 11.10 9.98
CA THR A 211 13.42 10.01 9.72
C THR A 211 12.73 8.72 9.27
N LEU A 212 11.69 8.28 9.99
CA LEU A 212 10.96 7.07 9.66
C LEU A 212 10.21 7.22 8.33
N VAL A 213 9.58 8.37 8.08
CA VAL A 213 8.87 8.61 6.81
C VAL A 213 9.83 8.70 5.62
N ILE A 214 11.03 9.28 5.78
CA ILE A 214 12.08 9.22 4.74
C ILE A 214 12.44 7.77 4.42
N PHE A 215 12.60 6.92 5.44
CA PHE A 215 12.85 5.49 5.25
C PHE A 215 11.68 4.80 4.52
N LEU A 216 10.44 5.04 4.93
CA LEU A 216 9.25 4.48 4.26
C LEU A 216 9.15 4.97 2.81
N PHE A 217 9.41 6.24 2.54
CA PHE A 217 9.42 6.79 1.19
C PHE A 217 10.49 6.10 0.32
N ALA A 218 11.71 5.96 0.85
CA ALA A 218 12.80 5.28 0.15
C ALA A 218 12.47 3.80 -0.16
N THR A 219 11.84 3.08 0.77
CA THR A 219 11.40 1.70 0.53
C THR A 219 10.28 1.63 -0.51
N ARG A 220 9.38 2.62 -0.57
CA ARG A 220 8.35 2.69 -1.63
C ARG A 220 8.98 2.92 -3.00
N LEU A 221 9.97 3.82 -3.11
CA LEU A 221 10.73 4.01 -4.35
C LEU A 221 11.45 2.72 -4.76
N ALA A 222 12.07 2.01 -3.80
CA ALA A 222 12.70 0.71 -4.05
C ALA A 222 11.69 -0.34 -4.54
N TRP A 223 10.47 -0.34 -3.99
CA TRP A 223 9.38 -1.20 -4.44
C TRP A 223 8.99 -0.89 -5.89
N PHE A 224 8.83 0.38 -6.28
CA PHE A 224 8.53 0.74 -7.68
C PHE A 224 9.68 0.39 -8.63
N ALA A 225 10.92 0.55 -8.17
CA ALA A 225 12.11 0.13 -8.92
C ALA A 225 12.22 -1.40 -9.08
N GLY A 226 11.48 -2.17 -8.27
CA GLY A 226 11.51 -3.64 -8.30
C GLY A 226 12.69 -4.25 -7.55
N ILE A 227 13.32 -3.51 -6.63
CA ILE A 227 14.45 -4.00 -5.85
C ILE A 227 13.96 -5.11 -4.91
N GLY A 228 14.53 -6.31 -4.99
CA GLY A 228 14.20 -7.43 -4.11
C GLY A 228 12.84 -8.11 -4.38
N ARG A 229 12.20 -7.85 -5.54
CA ARG A 229 10.94 -8.49 -5.93
C ARG A 229 10.82 -8.69 -7.44
N LYS A 230 9.90 -9.56 -7.86
CA LYS A 230 9.49 -9.67 -9.27
C LYS A 230 8.45 -8.59 -9.60
N ARG A 231 8.61 -7.94 -10.75
CA ARG A 231 7.61 -6.99 -11.31
C ARG A 231 6.77 -7.71 -12.35
N TYR A 232 5.48 -7.44 -12.37
CA TYR A 232 4.46 -7.99 -13.26
C TYR A 232 3.82 -6.91 -14.14
N TRP A 233 3.80 -5.66 -13.69
CA TRP A 233 3.24 -4.52 -14.40
C TRP A 233 4.26 -3.39 -14.62
N TYR A 234 4.83 -2.87 -13.52
CA TYR A 234 5.73 -1.71 -13.60
C TYR A 234 7.03 -2.08 -14.31
N GLY A 235 7.43 -1.29 -15.32
CA GLY A 235 8.67 -1.47 -16.06
C GLY A 235 8.73 -2.70 -16.98
N GLN A 236 7.59 -3.37 -17.22
CA GLN A 236 7.51 -4.46 -18.19
C GLN A 236 7.38 -3.90 -19.61
N GLN A 237 8.18 -4.42 -20.55
CA GLN A 237 8.05 -4.10 -21.96
C GLN A 237 6.79 -4.79 -22.50
N VAL A 238 5.88 -4.02 -23.11
CA VAL A 238 4.74 -4.60 -23.81
C VAL A 238 5.29 -5.31 -25.05
N VAL A 239 5.40 -6.64 -24.99
CA VAL A 239 5.81 -7.44 -26.15
C VAL A 239 4.70 -7.32 -27.18
N GLN A 240 4.87 -6.41 -28.14
CA GLN A 240 3.96 -6.34 -29.29
C GLN A 240 4.16 -7.61 -30.13
N SER A 241 3.18 -8.50 -30.09
CA SER A 241 3.13 -9.63 -31.00
C SER A 241 2.97 -9.10 -32.42
N LYS A 242 4.07 -9.08 -33.18
CA LYS A 242 4.01 -8.86 -34.63
C LYS A 242 3.17 -9.99 -35.23
N SER A 243 1.91 -9.70 -35.54
CA SER A 243 1.08 -10.58 -36.37
C SER A 243 1.78 -10.75 -37.71
N LYS A 244 2.42 -11.90 -37.92
CA LYS A 244 2.93 -12.31 -39.23
C LYS A 244 1.71 -12.45 -40.14
N LYS A 245 1.47 -11.44 -41.00
CA LYS A 245 0.63 -11.63 -42.19
C LYS A 245 1.34 -12.65 -43.08
N THR A 246 0.89 -13.89 -43.05
CA THR A 246 1.18 -14.88 -44.08
C THR A 246 0.59 -14.34 -45.38
N LYS A 247 1.46 -14.11 -46.38
CA LYS A 247 1.07 -13.88 -47.78
C LYS A 247 1.00 -15.22 -48.48
#